data_AF-A0A6G7CNI8-F1
#
_entry.id   AF-A0A6G7CNI8-F1
#
_cell.length_a   1.000
_cell.length_b   1.000
_cell.length_c   1.000
_cell.angle_alpha   90.00
_cell.angle_beta   90.00
_cell.angle_gamma   90.00
#
_symmetry.space_group_name_H-M   'P 1'
#
loop_
_entity.id
_entity.type
_entity.pdbx_description
1 polymer ?
#
loop_
_entity_poly.entity_id
_entity_poly.type
_entity_poly.pdbx_seq_one_letter_code
_entity_poly.pdbx_strand_id
1 'polypeptide(L)'
;MSDVAIEASAPMQLAHLSPMVLSDIVAKLEAQSDINQHTLDSLKLSYPELRFTLCFEQEMGTREAYLEANHFDLHLVSHSLSGCSSLTFDLAACSGLVIALRDE
;
A
#
# COMPACT_ATOMS: atom_id res chain seq x y z
N MET A 1 0.66 29.67 33.88
CA MET A 1 -0.24 29.32 32.77
C MET A 1 0.63 28.59 31.77
N SER A 2 0.52 27.27 31.76
CA SER A 2 1.38 26.38 30.98
C SER A 2 0.79 26.27 29.58
N ASP A 3 1.43 26.89 28.61
CA ASP A 3 1.04 26.77 27.21
C ASP A 3 1.48 25.40 26.69
N VAL A 4 0.51 24.62 26.23
CA VAL A 4 0.69 23.24 25.78
C VAL A 4 1.36 23.30 24.41
N ALA A 5 2.55 22.73 24.31
CA ALA A 5 3.21 22.49 23.04
C ALA A 5 2.29 21.59 22.18
N ILE A 6 1.63 22.20 21.18
CA ILE A 6 1.03 21.45 20.10
C ILE A 6 2.20 20.93 19.28
N GLU A 7 2.57 19.66 19.51
CA GLU A 7 3.45 18.93 18.62
C GLU A 7 2.75 18.90 17.25
N ALA A 8 3.19 19.81 16.37
CA ALA A 8 2.93 19.70 14.95
C ALA A 8 3.50 18.36 14.53
N SER A 9 2.62 17.36 14.42
CA SER A 9 2.91 16.07 13.84
C SER A 9 3.56 16.38 12.51
N ALA A 10 4.83 15.99 12.36
CA ALA A 10 5.60 16.22 11.14
C ALA A 10 4.70 15.87 9.95
N PRO A 11 4.67 16.70 8.87
CA PRO A 11 3.96 16.29 7.67
C PRO A 11 4.54 14.92 7.33
N MET A 12 3.71 13.86 7.41
CA MET A 12 4.10 12.57 6.87
C MET A 12 4.45 12.90 5.43
N GLN A 13 5.76 12.94 5.16
CA GLN A 13 6.29 13.20 3.86
C GLN A 13 5.68 12.10 3.02
N LEU A 14 4.64 12.45 2.25
CA LEU A 14 3.90 11.49 1.44
C LEU A 14 4.97 10.74 0.68
N ALA A 15 5.10 9.45 0.97
CA ALA A 15 5.98 8.59 0.24
C ALA A 15 5.51 8.67 -1.20
N HIS A 16 6.21 9.44 -2.03
CA HIS A 16 5.86 9.49 -3.44
C HIS A 16 6.24 8.13 -4.00
N LEU A 17 5.26 7.23 -4.10
CA LEU A 17 5.44 5.94 -4.72
C LEU A 17 5.82 6.17 -6.18
N SER A 18 7.10 6.02 -6.49
CA SER A 18 7.56 6.16 -7.87
C SER A 18 7.24 4.91 -8.69
N PRO A 19 7.11 5.00 -10.02
CA PRO A 19 6.93 3.83 -10.88
C PRO A 19 8.04 2.77 -10.71
N MET A 20 9.27 3.20 -10.41
CA MET A 20 10.40 2.30 -10.20
C MET A 20 10.26 1.52 -8.89
N VAL A 21 9.84 2.18 -7.80
CA VAL A 21 9.57 1.52 -6.51
C VAL A 21 8.39 0.55 -6.64
N LEU A 22 7.32 0.95 -7.33
CA LEU A 22 6.20 0.06 -7.59
C LEU A 22 6.65 -1.18 -8.38
N SER A 23 7.47 -1.01 -9.42
CA SER A 23 7.99 -2.12 -10.22
C SER A 23 8.84 -3.08 -9.38
N ASP A 24 9.66 -2.56 -8.46
CA ASP A 24 10.46 -3.38 -7.52
C ASP A 24 9.57 -4.16 -6.54
N ILE A 25 8.50 -3.54 -6.02
CA ILE A 25 7.52 -4.22 -5.15
C ILE A 25 6.84 -5.36 -5.90
N VAL A 26 6.36 -5.11 -7.12
CA VAL A 26 5.70 -6.14 -7.95
C VAL A 26 6.66 -7.30 -8.22
N ALA A 27 7.90 -7.01 -8.63
CA ALA A 27 8.90 -8.05 -8.87
C ALA A 27 9.20 -8.90 -7.62
N LYS A 28 9.26 -8.27 -6.44
CA LYS A 28 9.45 -8.99 -5.16
C LYS A 28 8.27 -9.90 -4.82
N LEU A 29 7.05 -9.46 -5.11
CA LEU A 29 5.82 -10.24 -4.91
C LEU A 29 5.75 -11.42 -5.88
N GLU A 30 6.01 -11.19 -7.17
CA GLU A 30 6.02 -12.24 -8.20
C GLU A 30 7.12 -13.29 -7.97
N ALA A 31 8.21 -12.92 -7.30
CA ALA A 31 9.26 -13.87 -6.91
C ALA A 31 8.88 -14.77 -5.73
N GLN A 32 7.75 -14.52 -5.04
CA GLN A 32 7.26 -15.38 -3.98
C GLN A 32 6.36 -16.48 -4.53
N SER A 33 6.57 -17.71 -4.06
CA SER A 33 5.65 -18.82 -4.33
C SER A 33 4.32 -18.71 -3.55
N ASP A 34 4.34 -17.98 -2.43
CA ASP A 34 3.19 -17.72 -1.58
C ASP A 34 3.31 -16.32 -0.98
N ILE A 35 2.26 -15.51 -1.11
CA ILE A 35 2.20 -14.15 -0.58
C ILE A 35 1.39 -14.18 0.71
N ASN A 36 2.08 -14.01 1.84
CA ASN A 36 1.48 -14.07 3.15
C ASN A 36 2.00 -12.94 4.06
N GLN A 37 1.69 -13.02 5.36
CA GLN A 37 2.08 -11.98 6.31
C GLN A 37 3.61 -11.79 6.40
N HIS A 38 4.41 -12.84 6.23
CA HIS A 38 5.87 -12.74 6.24
C HIS A 38 6.40 -11.95 5.02
N THR A 39 5.80 -12.17 3.85
CA THR A 39 6.07 -11.37 2.64
C THR A 39 5.75 -9.90 2.90
N LEU A 40 4.58 -9.62 3.49
CA LEU A 40 4.19 -8.25 3.86
C LEU A 40 5.14 -7.60 4.84
N ASP A 41 5.60 -8.32 5.87
CA ASP A 41 6.50 -7.76 6.87
C ASP A 41 7.87 -7.44 6.26
N SER A 42 8.34 -8.26 5.32
CA SER A 42 9.55 -7.98 4.53
C SER A 42 9.41 -6.72 3.67
N LEU A 43 8.23 -6.50 3.07
CA LEU A 43 7.94 -5.27 2.32
C LEU A 43 7.88 -4.05 3.23
N LYS A 44 7.23 -4.14 4.40
CA LYS A 44 7.21 -3.04 5.40
C LYS A 44 8.61 -2.67 5.89
N LEU A 45 9.51 -3.63 6.01
CA LEU A 45 10.92 -3.36 6.36
C LEU A 45 11.66 -2.64 5.22
N SER A 46 11.32 -2.97 3.97
CA SER A 46 11.97 -2.38 2.78
C SER A 46 11.42 -0.99 2.44
N TYR A 47 10.14 -0.74 2.71
CA TYR A 47 9.42 0.49 2.39
C TYR A 47 8.58 0.95 3.61
N PRO A 48 9.23 1.38 4.72
CA PRO A 48 8.55 1.72 5.97
C PRO A 48 7.56 2.88 5.87
N GLU A 49 7.67 3.68 4.82
CA GLU A 49 6.81 4.80 4.50
C GLU A 49 5.48 4.39 3.81
N LEU A 50 5.39 3.15 3.31
CA LEU A 50 4.19 2.60 2.68
C LEU A 50 3.44 1.68 3.64
N ARG A 51 2.11 1.77 3.61
CA ARG A 51 1.24 0.80 4.28
C ARG A 51 0.93 -0.35 3.34
N PHE A 52 1.03 -1.58 3.83
CA PHE A 52 0.68 -2.77 3.06
C PHE A 52 -0.47 -3.50 3.73
N THR A 53 -1.47 -3.85 2.93
CA THR A 53 -2.63 -4.66 3.33
C THR A 53 -2.72 -5.89 2.43
N LEU A 54 -3.00 -7.04 3.02
CA LEU A 54 -3.22 -8.29 2.31
C LEU A 54 -4.67 -8.71 2.52
N CYS A 55 -5.34 -9.04 1.43
CA CYS A 55 -6.71 -9.56 1.44
C CYS A 55 -6.89 -10.51 0.24
N PHE A 56 -8.07 -11.09 0.11
CA PHE A 56 -8.47 -11.80 -1.11
C PHE A 56 -9.19 -10.85 -2.08
N GLU A 57 -9.12 -11.14 -3.39
CA GLU A 57 -9.81 -10.38 -4.45
C GLU A 57 -11.31 -10.24 -4.17
N GLN A 58 -11.92 -11.28 -3.61
CA GLN A 58 -13.33 -11.31 -3.21
C GLN A 58 -13.71 -10.16 -2.26
N GLU A 59 -12.78 -9.73 -1.42
CA GLU A 59 -12.97 -8.64 -0.45
C GLU A 59 -12.94 -7.25 -1.13
N MET A 60 -12.30 -7.15 -2.29
CA MET A 60 -12.24 -5.93 -3.10
C MET A 60 -13.53 -5.69 -3.89
N GLY A 61 -14.34 -6.72 -4.14
CA GLY A 61 -15.59 -6.62 -4.89
C GLY A 61 -15.32 -6.22 -6.35
N THR A 62 -16.16 -5.34 -6.92
CA THR A 62 -16.01 -4.90 -8.33
C THR A 62 -15.03 -3.74 -8.51
N ARG A 63 -14.07 -3.56 -7.60
CA ARG A 63 -13.12 -2.44 -7.64
C ARG A 63 -11.99 -2.78 -8.60
N GLU A 64 -11.74 -1.87 -9.54
CA GLU A 64 -10.67 -2.03 -10.53
C GLU A 64 -9.29 -2.01 -9.87
N ALA A 65 -8.42 -2.92 -10.32
CA ALA A 65 -7.03 -2.99 -9.92
C ALA A 65 -6.23 -1.88 -10.60
N TYR A 66 -5.23 -1.34 -9.87
CA TYR A 66 -4.25 -0.47 -10.52
C TYR A 66 -3.32 -1.30 -11.42
N LEU A 67 -2.97 -2.51 -10.97
CA LEU A 67 -2.17 -3.47 -11.70
C LEU A 67 -2.68 -4.87 -11.41
N GLU A 68 -2.92 -5.65 -12.46
CA GLU A 68 -3.24 -7.07 -12.38
C GLU A 68 -1.97 -7.88 -12.64
N ALA A 69 -1.58 -8.74 -11.70
CA ALA A 69 -0.46 -9.67 -11.85
C ALA A 69 -1.00 -11.11 -12.01
N ASN A 70 -0.12 -12.12 -12.00
CA ASN A 70 -0.55 -13.51 -12.25
C ASN A 70 -1.38 -14.13 -11.11
N HIS A 71 -1.07 -13.82 -9.86
CA HIS A 71 -1.72 -14.43 -8.68
C HIS A 71 -2.32 -13.43 -7.70
N PHE A 72 -2.19 -12.14 -8.00
CA PHE A 72 -2.70 -11.07 -7.16
C PHE A 72 -2.98 -9.83 -8.01
N ASP A 73 -3.87 -9.00 -7.49
CA ASP A 73 -4.10 -7.66 -7.97
C ASP A 73 -3.57 -6.65 -6.97
N LEU A 74 -3.14 -5.51 -7.48
CA LEU A 74 -2.55 -4.44 -6.68
C LEU A 74 -3.40 -3.19 -6.83
N HIS A 75 -3.82 -2.64 -5.70
CA HIS A 75 -4.59 -1.39 -5.65
C HIS A 75 -3.82 -0.35 -4.85
N LEU A 76 -3.79 0.89 -5.36
CA LEU A 76 -3.18 2.00 -4.64
C LEU A 76 -4.18 2.58 -3.65
N VAL A 77 -3.69 2.96 -2.47
CA VAL A 77 -4.47 3.56 -1.40
C VAL A 77 -3.91 4.92 -1.06
N SER A 78 -4.80 5.90 -0.96
CA SER A 78 -4.50 7.19 -0.34
C SER A 78 -5.14 7.25 1.04
N HIS A 79 -4.32 7.52 2.05
CA HIS A 79 -4.77 7.75 3.42
C HIS A 79 -4.93 9.25 3.67
N SER A 80 -6.14 9.65 4.02
CA SER A 80 -6.44 11.02 4.41
C SER A 80 -6.05 11.30 5.86
N LEU A 81 -5.80 12.58 6.18
CA LEU A 81 -5.53 13.03 7.55
C LEU A 81 -6.71 12.79 8.50
N SER A 82 -7.93 12.64 7.97
CA SER A 82 -9.13 12.27 8.76
C SER A 82 -9.22 10.78 9.09
N GLY A 83 -8.21 9.98 8.73
CA GLY A 83 -8.15 8.54 9.04
C GLY A 83 -8.93 7.65 8.07
N CYS A 84 -9.60 8.23 7.07
CA CYS A 84 -10.26 7.48 6.01
C CYS A 84 -9.26 7.10 4.93
N SER A 85 -9.40 5.90 4.39
CA SER A 85 -8.58 5.38 3.29
C SER A 85 -9.45 5.21 2.06
N SER A 86 -8.94 5.60 0.89
CA SER A 86 -9.65 5.45 -0.39
C SER A 86 -8.72 4.88 -1.44
N LEU A 87 -9.28 4.09 -2.37
CA LEU A 87 -8.54 3.69 -3.56
C LEU A 87 -8.21 4.90 -4.43
N THR A 88 -7.08 4.82 -5.11
CA THR A 88 -6.62 5.84 -6.06
C THR A 88 -5.92 5.19 -7.25
N PHE A 89 -5.83 5.91 -8.35
CA PHE A 89 -4.95 5.58 -9.49
C PHE A 89 -3.80 6.58 -9.62
N ASP A 90 -3.72 7.54 -8.70
CA ASP A 90 -2.64 8.53 -8.65
C ASP A 90 -1.51 8.02 -7.75
N LEU A 91 -0.39 7.66 -8.37
CA LEU A 91 0.84 7.26 -7.69
C LEU A 91 1.38 8.35 -6.76
N ALA A 92 1.22 9.63 -7.11
CA ALA A 92 1.71 10.74 -6.28
C ALA A 92 0.91 10.89 -4.98
N ALA A 93 -0.37 10.52 -4.99
CA ALA A 93 -1.25 10.53 -3.82
C ALA A 93 -1.25 9.20 -3.04
N CYS A 94 -0.53 8.19 -3.53
CA CYS A 94 -0.45 6.87 -2.93
C CYS A 94 0.37 6.90 -1.64
N SER A 95 -0.15 6.28 -0.59
CA SER A 95 0.51 6.11 0.72
C SER A 95 0.44 4.66 1.22
N GLY A 96 -0.16 3.77 0.44
CA GLY A 96 -0.20 2.35 0.73
C GLY A 96 -0.70 1.52 -0.44
N LEU A 97 -0.51 0.22 -0.32
CA LEU A 97 -0.87 -0.78 -1.31
C LEU A 97 -1.77 -1.82 -0.66
N VAL A 98 -2.82 -2.21 -1.36
CA VAL A 98 -3.59 -3.42 -1.10
C VAL A 98 -3.14 -4.46 -2.10
N ILE A 99 -2.71 -5.61 -1.60
CA ILE A 99 -2.37 -6.80 -2.37
C ILE A 99 -3.55 -7.76 -2.19
N ALA A 100 -4.32 -7.93 -3.26
CA ALA A 100 -5.50 -8.78 -3.27
C ALA A 100 -5.15 -10.11 -3.93
N LEU A 101 -5.05 -11.18 -3.16
CA LEU A 101 -4.75 -12.52 -3.67
C LEU A 101 -5.93 -13.05 -4.47
N ARG A 102 -5.66 -13.60 -5.65
CA ARG A 102 -6.66 -14.30 -6.45
C ARG A 102 -6.61 -15.77 -6.11
N ASP A 103 -7.78 -16.38 -5.90
CA ASP A 103 -7.85 -17.84 -5.85
C ASP A 103 -7.52 -18.38 -7.25
N GLU A 104 -6.66 -19.40 -7.31
CA GLU A 104 -6.27 -20.10 -8.55
C GLU A 104 -7.46 -20.80 -9.23
#